data_AF-A0A3R6WUA7-F1
#
_entry.id   AF-A0A3R6WUA7-F1
#
_cell.length_a   1.000
_cell.length_b   1.000
_cell.length_c   1.000
_cell.angle_alpha   90.00
_cell.angle_beta   90.00
_cell.angle_gamma   90.00
#
_symmetry.space_group_name_H-M   'P 1'
#
loop_
_entity.id
_entity.type
_entity.pdbx_description
1 polymer ?
#
loop_
_entity_poly.entity_id
_entity_poly.type
_entity_poly.pdbx_seq_one_letter_code
_entity_poly.pdbx_strand_id
1 'polypeptide(L)'
;MTLPLSQYFIASSHNTPLPADCWDGDDGQPVVYHGHTLTTKILFADVIRGIHVHAFESSPFPVILSLENHCSDAQQGVMADLMTQTFGDRLYIDVILPSPHALQYKILLKGKQGQADDTTTGEYSDMDDDDDDDDSADVVLHKISTKTKKQPPPTGKTKKLAADRKLAFAAYNRTHLSRVYPSGLRVDSSNYNPVMGWGTGSQLVALNYQTADVCVELFLEILQILRIA
;
A
#
# COMPACT_ATOMS: atom_id res chain seq x y z
N MET A 1 5.50 -3.81 -20.87
CA MET A 1 4.77 -4.06 -19.62
C MET A 1 4.14 -5.46 -19.58
N THR A 2 4.89 -6.51 -19.96
CA THR A 2 4.34 -7.88 -20.09
C THR A 2 4.87 -8.85 -19.02
N LEU A 3 5.79 -8.40 -18.16
CA LEU A 3 6.25 -9.18 -17.02
C LEU A 3 5.23 -9.12 -15.87
N PRO A 4 5.37 -9.97 -14.84
CA PRO A 4 4.56 -9.86 -13.62
C PRO A 4 4.73 -8.51 -12.91
N LEU A 5 3.71 -8.07 -12.15
CA LEU A 5 3.74 -6.80 -11.40
C LEU A 5 4.96 -6.68 -10.46
N SER A 6 5.46 -7.79 -9.92
CA SER A 6 6.64 -7.79 -9.03
C SER A 6 7.93 -7.32 -9.70
N GLN A 7 7.96 -7.22 -11.03
CA GLN A 7 9.10 -6.76 -11.82
C GLN A 7 9.06 -5.26 -12.15
N TYR A 8 8.06 -4.54 -11.63
CA TYR A 8 7.90 -3.10 -11.84
C TYR A 8 7.94 -2.37 -10.49
N PHE A 9 8.60 -1.22 -10.45
CA PHE A 9 8.30 -0.23 -9.42
C PHE A 9 6.96 0.40 -9.76
N ILE A 10 6.14 0.68 -8.76
CA ILE A 10 4.76 1.16 -8.90
C ILE A 10 4.62 2.44 -8.09
N ALA A 11 4.20 3.51 -8.75
CA ALA A 11 3.97 4.79 -8.09
C ALA A 11 2.94 4.61 -6.96
N SER A 12 3.34 4.93 -5.74
CA SER A 12 2.50 4.73 -4.55
C SER A 12 2.44 5.99 -3.72
N SER A 13 1.26 6.33 -3.24
CA SER A 13 1.07 7.38 -2.27
C SER A 13 0.79 6.81 -0.87
N HIS A 14 1.16 7.58 0.14
CA HIS A 14 0.85 7.36 1.54
C HIS A 14 -0.08 8.47 2.03
N ASN A 15 -1.07 8.10 2.85
CA ASN A 15 -2.05 9.02 3.44
C ASN A 15 -2.66 10.03 2.46
N THR A 16 -2.76 9.67 1.18
CA THR A 16 -3.63 10.38 0.26
C THR A 16 -5.08 10.21 0.70
N PRO A 17 -5.95 11.21 0.51
CA PRO A 17 -7.42 11.08 0.68
C PRO A 17 -8.09 10.01 -0.21
N LEU A 18 -7.30 9.20 -0.91
CA LEU A 18 -7.68 8.13 -1.81
C LEU A 18 -7.25 6.81 -1.16
N PRO A 19 -8.17 5.85 -1.04
CA PRO A 19 -8.93 5.53 0.16
C PRO A 19 -8.06 4.79 1.18
N ALA A 20 -7.43 5.52 2.11
CA ALA A 20 -6.53 4.94 3.10
C ALA A 20 -7.21 4.54 4.41
N ASP A 21 -8.42 5.03 4.71
CA ASP A 21 -9.10 4.76 6.00
C ASP A 21 -10.63 4.88 5.84
N CYS A 22 -11.34 3.77 5.67
CA CYS A 22 -12.79 3.72 5.55
C CYS A 22 -13.43 3.40 6.90
N TRP A 23 -14.43 4.19 7.30
CA TRP A 23 -15.11 4.07 8.58
C TRP A 23 -16.62 4.17 8.41
N ASP A 24 -17.35 3.63 9.39
CA ASP A 24 -18.80 3.77 9.46
C ASP A 24 -19.20 5.25 9.59
N GLY A 25 -20.12 5.70 8.73
CA GLY A 25 -20.78 7.00 8.89
C GLY A 25 -22.15 6.88 9.55
N ASP A 26 -22.61 7.98 10.15
CA ASP A 26 -23.79 8.03 11.01
C ASP A 26 -25.11 7.75 10.25
N ASP A 27 -25.16 8.04 8.95
CA ASP A 27 -26.32 7.85 8.08
C ASP A 27 -26.30 6.51 7.31
N GLY A 28 -25.47 5.55 7.75
CA GLY A 28 -25.24 4.29 7.03
C GLY A 28 -24.43 4.45 5.75
N GLN A 29 -23.86 5.63 5.52
CA GLN A 29 -22.98 5.95 4.40
C GLN A 29 -21.52 5.91 4.86
N PRO A 30 -20.66 5.08 4.26
CA PRO A 30 -19.25 5.00 4.64
C PRO A 30 -18.53 6.33 4.41
N VAL A 31 -17.62 6.68 5.32
CA VAL A 31 -16.80 7.89 5.27
C VAL A 31 -15.31 7.55 5.24
N VAL A 32 -14.52 8.46 4.71
CA VAL A 32 -13.06 8.38 4.70
C VAL A 32 -12.48 9.53 5.52
N TYR A 33 -11.62 9.22 6.48
CA TYR A 33 -10.85 10.16 7.29
C TYR A 33 -9.79 9.42 8.08
N HIS A 34 -8.78 10.14 8.59
CA HIS A 34 -7.77 9.49 9.42
C HIS A 34 -8.28 9.32 10.85
N GLY A 35 -8.46 8.07 11.27
CA GLY A 35 -8.98 7.73 12.60
C GLY A 35 -8.16 8.37 13.73
N HIS A 36 -8.81 8.70 14.85
CA HIS A 36 -8.16 9.28 16.04
C HIS A 36 -7.46 10.64 15.82
N THR A 37 -7.76 11.34 14.72
CA THR A 37 -7.26 12.69 14.44
C THR A 37 -8.38 13.70 14.23
N LEU A 38 -8.05 14.99 14.14
CA LEU A 38 -8.99 16.09 13.85
C LEU A 38 -9.22 16.31 12.34
N THR A 39 -9.03 15.27 11.53
CA THR A 39 -9.21 15.37 10.08
C THR A 39 -10.70 15.40 9.70
N THR A 40 -11.03 16.18 8.66
CA THR A 40 -12.40 16.26 8.15
C THR A 40 -12.80 14.96 7.47
N LYS A 41 -14.07 14.59 7.61
CA LYS A 41 -14.66 13.42 6.94
C LYS A 41 -15.09 13.76 5.52
N ILE A 42 -14.82 12.85 4.58
CA ILE A 42 -15.35 12.90 3.21
C ILE A 42 -16.15 11.62 2.92
N LEU A 43 -17.14 11.70 2.04
CA LEU A 43 -17.95 10.52 1.70
C LEU A 43 -17.16 9.55 0.84
N PHE A 44 -17.24 8.26 1.16
CA PHE A 44 -16.60 7.20 0.36
C PHE A 44 -17.08 7.23 -1.09
N ALA A 45 -18.38 7.48 -1.32
CA ALA A 45 -18.95 7.61 -2.66
C ALA A 45 -18.26 8.70 -3.51
N ASP A 46 -17.93 9.85 -2.91
CA ASP A 46 -17.26 10.95 -3.60
C ASP A 46 -15.81 10.60 -3.93
N VAL A 47 -15.12 9.90 -3.03
CA VAL A 47 -13.75 9.41 -3.25
C VAL A 47 -13.73 8.43 -4.43
N ILE A 48 -14.61 7.43 -4.43
CA ILE A 48 -14.72 6.43 -5.50
C ILE A 48 -15.06 7.08 -6.85
N ARG A 49 -15.95 8.08 -6.85
CA ARG A 49 -16.28 8.86 -8.05
C ARG A 49 -15.09 9.67 -8.56
N GLY A 50 -14.33 10.31 -7.67
CA GLY A 50 -13.11 11.02 -8.02
C GLY A 50 -12.07 10.10 -8.66
N ILE A 51 -11.86 8.92 -8.07
CA ILE A 51 -10.98 7.89 -8.63
C ILE A 51 -11.44 7.49 -10.03
N HIS A 52 -12.74 7.21 -10.22
CA HIS A 52 -13.25 6.78 -11.52
C HIS A 52 -12.96 7.79 -12.65
N VAL A 53 -13.05 9.09 -12.35
CA VAL A 53 -12.80 10.16 -13.32
C VAL A 53 -11.30 10.27 -13.64
N HIS A 54 -10.43 10.23 -12.62
CA HIS A 54 -9.02 10.60 -12.77
C HIS A 54 -8.04 9.42 -12.89
N ALA A 55 -8.46 8.18 -12.60
CA ALA A 55 -7.58 7.01 -12.45
C ALA A 55 -6.63 6.78 -13.65
N PHE A 56 -7.02 7.17 -14.85
CA PHE A 56 -6.29 6.86 -16.08
C PHE A 56 -5.97 8.09 -16.95
N GLU A 57 -6.05 9.30 -16.38
CA GLU A 57 -5.74 10.54 -17.13
C GLU A 57 -4.24 10.65 -17.47
N SER A 58 -3.38 10.20 -16.56
CA SER A 58 -1.91 10.29 -16.70
C SER A 58 -1.26 8.99 -17.18
N SER A 59 -1.91 7.85 -16.98
CA SER A 59 -1.38 6.52 -17.33
C SER A 59 -2.51 5.53 -17.66
N PRO A 60 -2.38 4.68 -18.71
CA PRO A 60 -3.37 3.64 -19.01
C PRO A 60 -3.22 2.38 -18.15
N PHE A 61 -2.19 2.30 -17.31
CA PHE A 61 -1.85 1.12 -16.51
C PHE A 61 -2.70 1.01 -15.23
N PRO A 62 -2.76 -0.17 -14.59
CA PRO A 62 -3.70 -0.41 -13.49
C PRO A 62 -3.47 0.49 -12.28
N VAL A 63 -4.58 0.86 -11.63
CA VAL A 63 -4.58 1.52 -10.32
C VAL A 63 -4.86 0.48 -9.23
N ILE A 64 -4.04 0.46 -8.17
CA ILE A 64 -4.26 -0.40 -7.00
C ILE A 64 -4.80 0.47 -5.86
N LEU A 65 -6.03 0.21 -5.44
CA LEU A 65 -6.66 0.87 -4.29
C LEU A 65 -6.42 0.04 -3.04
N SER A 66 -5.61 0.55 -2.12
CA SER A 66 -5.37 -0.08 -0.82
C SER A 66 -6.36 0.42 0.21
N LEU A 67 -7.44 -0.33 0.44
CA LEU A 67 -8.47 -0.03 1.43
C LEU A 67 -8.03 -0.50 2.83
N GLU A 68 -7.96 0.42 3.78
CA GLU A 68 -8.04 0.10 5.20
C GLU A 68 -9.51 0.20 5.63
N ASN A 69 -10.04 -0.89 6.15
CA ASN A 69 -11.48 -1.05 6.33
C ASN A 69 -11.81 -1.24 7.80
N HIS A 70 -12.43 -0.22 8.39
CA HIS A 70 -12.93 -0.17 9.76
C HIS A 70 -14.47 -0.15 9.79
N CYS A 71 -15.12 -0.43 8.66
CA CYS A 71 -16.57 -0.41 8.53
C CYS A 71 -17.20 -1.72 9.04
N SER A 72 -18.44 -1.64 9.54
CA SER A 72 -19.28 -2.80 9.82
C SER A 72 -19.67 -3.55 8.55
N ASP A 73 -20.01 -4.84 8.66
CA ASP A 73 -20.39 -5.67 7.51
C ASP A 73 -21.52 -5.05 6.65
N ALA A 74 -22.46 -4.35 7.28
CA ALA A 74 -23.52 -3.64 6.59
C ALA A 74 -22.98 -2.52 5.68
N GLN A 75 -22.08 -1.68 6.21
CA GLN A 75 -21.47 -0.59 5.44
C GLN A 75 -20.40 -1.09 4.47
N GLN A 76 -19.75 -2.23 4.74
CA GLN A 76 -18.90 -2.91 3.76
C GLN A 76 -19.70 -3.36 2.53
N GLY A 77 -20.93 -3.83 2.71
CA GLY A 77 -21.86 -4.10 1.59
C GLY A 77 -22.12 -2.85 0.76
N VAL A 78 -22.39 -1.71 1.41
CA VAL A 78 -22.55 -0.42 0.74
C VAL A 78 -21.29 -0.01 -0.02
N MET A 79 -20.09 -0.18 0.57
CA MET A 79 -18.83 0.09 -0.12
C MET A 79 -18.65 -0.77 -1.37
N ALA A 80 -18.95 -2.07 -1.27
CA ALA A 80 -18.85 -3.01 -2.39
C ALA A 80 -19.82 -2.64 -3.52
N ASP A 81 -21.05 -2.26 -3.19
CA ASP A 81 -22.05 -1.81 -4.14
C ASP A 81 -21.63 -0.51 -4.84
N LEU A 82 -21.13 0.47 -4.08
CA LEU A 82 -20.63 1.74 -4.62
C LEU A 82 -19.45 1.52 -5.59
N MET A 83 -18.48 0.67 -5.21
CA MET A 83 -17.34 0.35 -6.08
C MET A 83 -17.78 -0.40 -7.33
N THR A 84 -18.66 -1.39 -7.21
CA THR A 84 -19.14 -2.19 -8.34
C THR A 84 -19.94 -1.32 -9.32
N GLN A 85 -20.83 -0.46 -8.81
CA GLN A 85 -21.63 0.45 -9.63
C GLN A 85 -20.78 1.53 -10.30
N THR A 86 -19.80 2.09 -9.59
CA THR A 86 -19.01 3.22 -10.10
C THR A 86 -17.89 2.76 -11.02
N PHE A 87 -17.14 1.72 -10.64
CA PHE A 87 -16.03 1.23 -11.46
C PHE A 87 -16.48 0.31 -12.58
N GLY A 88 -17.58 -0.42 -12.41
CA GLY A 88 -18.15 -1.27 -13.45
C GLY A 88 -17.13 -2.26 -14.01
N ASP A 89 -16.94 -2.23 -15.33
CA ASP A 89 -15.99 -3.08 -16.04
C ASP A 89 -14.52 -2.78 -15.72
N ARG A 90 -14.22 -1.62 -15.15
CA ARG A 90 -12.87 -1.26 -14.71
C ARG A 90 -12.46 -1.98 -13.44
N LEU A 91 -13.39 -2.48 -12.63
CA LEU A 91 -13.07 -3.23 -11.41
C LEU A 91 -12.53 -4.62 -11.75
N TYR A 92 -11.36 -4.97 -11.22
CA TYR A 92 -10.75 -6.29 -11.35
C TYR A 92 -10.95 -7.12 -10.08
N ILE A 93 -11.52 -8.32 -10.23
CA ILE A 93 -11.94 -9.18 -9.10
C ILE A 93 -11.19 -10.54 -9.09
N ASP A 94 -10.38 -10.83 -10.11
CA ASP A 94 -9.68 -12.11 -10.17
C ASP A 94 -8.50 -12.17 -9.20
N VAL A 95 -8.19 -13.37 -8.72
CA VAL A 95 -7.08 -13.67 -7.80
C VAL A 95 -5.75 -13.69 -8.54
N ILE A 96 -5.76 -14.03 -9.83
CA ILE A 96 -4.54 -14.10 -10.63
C ILE A 96 -4.21 -12.69 -11.12
N LEU A 97 -2.98 -12.21 -10.85
CA LEU A 97 -2.51 -10.91 -11.34
C LEU A 97 -1.70 -11.09 -12.64
N PRO A 98 -2.24 -10.69 -13.81
CA PRO A 98 -1.49 -10.73 -15.05
C PRO A 98 -0.55 -9.52 -15.17
N SER A 99 0.11 -9.39 -16.32
CA SER A 99 1.02 -8.28 -16.57
C SER A 99 0.31 -6.92 -16.55
N PRO A 100 1.01 -5.80 -16.25
CA PRO A 100 0.38 -4.48 -16.27
C PRO A 100 -0.27 -4.12 -17.61
N HIS A 101 0.27 -4.62 -18.74
CA HIS A 101 -0.35 -4.43 -20.05
C HIS A 101 -1.74 -5.10 -20.17
N ALA A 102 -1.91 -6.28 -19.58
CA ALA A 102 -3.19 -6.97 -19.55
C ALA A 102 -4.20 -6.36 -18.57
N LEU A 103 -3.70 -5.56 -17.61
CA LEU A 103 -4.49 -4.85 -16.60
C LEU A 103 -4.73 -3.37 -16.95
N GLN A 104 -4.53 -2.97 -18.21
CA GLN A 104 -4.78 -1.60 -18.60
C GLN A 104 -6.23 -1.19 -18.32
N TYR A 105 -6.40 0.01 -17.78
CA TYR A 105 -7.69 0.59 -17.36
C TYR A 105 -8.42 -0.22 -16.29
N LYS A 106 -7.70 -1.07 -15.54
CA LYS A 106 -8.25 -1.82 -14.41
C LYS A 106 -7.92 -1.19 -13.07
N ILE A 107 -8.88 -1.27 -12.16
CA ILE A 107 -8.79 -0.88 -10.76
C ILE A 107 -8.78 -2.17 -9.94
N LEU A 108 -7.72 -2.37 -9.17
CA LEU A 108 -7.52 -3.52 -8.32
C LEU A 108 -7.75 -3.11 -6.87
N LEU A 109 -8.35 -3.99 -6.06
CA LEU A 109 -8.52 -3.76 -4.63
C LEU A 109 -7.47 -4.53 -3.84
N LYS A 110 -6.80 -3.84 -2.91
CA LYS A 110 -6.00 -4.44 -1.86
C LYS A 110 -6.69 -4.16 -0.52
N GLY A 111 -7.00 -5.21 0.23
CA GLY A 111 -7.64 -5.13 1.54
C GLY A 111 -7.47 -6.46 2.29
N LYS A 112 -7.91 -6.51 3.54
CA LYS A 112 -7.92 -7.76 4.31
C LYS A 112 -9.07 -8.64 3.81
N GLN A 113 -8.77 -9.87 3.40
CA GLN A 113 -9.79 -10.82 2.97
C GLN A 113 -10.50 -11.37 4.23
N GLY A 114 -11.83 -11.29 4.27
CA GLY A 114 -12.62 -11.77 5.41
C GLY A 114 -12.37 -13.25 5.68
N GLN A 115 -12.29 -13.63 6.97
CA GLN A 115 -12.19 -15.04 7.37
C GLN A 115 -13.47 -15.78 6.96
N ALA A 116 -13.39 -16.66 5.97
CA ALA A 116 -14.29 -17.81 5.94
C ALA A 116 -13.86 -18.72 7.10
N ASP A 117 -14.81 -19.09 7.97
CA ASP A 117 -14.62 -19.86 9.20
C ASP A 117 -13.52 -20.94 9.09
N ASP A 118 -12.41 -20.72 9.79
CA ASP A 118 -11.53 -21.78 10.24
C ASP A 118 -11.05 -21.43 11.66
N THR A 119 -11.62 -22.17 12.61
CA THR A 119 -11.34 -22.08 14.04
C THR A 119 -9.86 -22.34 14.29
N THR A 120 -9.05 -21.30 14.48
CA THR A 120 -7.81 -21.39 15.25
C THR A 120 -7.39 -20.01 15.74
N THR A 121 -7.50 -19.82 17.05
CA THR A 121 -6.96 -18.69 17.79
C THR A 121 -5.45 -18.60 17.58
N GLY A 122 -4.97 -17.45 17.11
CA GLY A 122 -3.54 -17.17 16.96
C GLY A 122 -3.32 -15.67 17.13
N GLU A 123 -2.88 -15.29 18.32
CA GLU A 123 -2.55 -13.92 18.71
C GLU A 123 -1.46 -13.35 17.78
N TYR A 124 -1.76 -12.20 17.18
CA TYR A 124 -0.79 -11.37 16.46
C TYR A 124 -0.19 -10.38 17.44
N SER A 125 1.12 -10.46 17.66
CA SER A 125 1.88 -9.35 18.23
C SER A 125 2.33 -8.45 17.09
N ASP A 126 1.84 -7.21 17.04
CA ASP A 126 2.51 -6.13 16.34
C ASP A 126 3.97 -6.10 16.79
N MET A 127 4.88 -6.13 15.82
CA MET A 127 6.29 -5.83 16.10
C MET A 127 6.42 -4.32 15.99
N ASP A 128 6.24 -3.64 17.11
CA ASP A 128 6.81 -2.31 17.31
C ASP A 128 8.34 -2.47 17.19
N ASP A 129 8.90 -2.12 16.03
CA ASP A 129 10.34 -1.99 15.81
C ASP A 129 10.82 -0.68 16.45
N ASP A 130 10.75 -0.59 17.78
CA ASP A 130 11.43 0.43 18.62
C ASP A 130 12.88 -0.02 18.89
N ASP A 131 13.70 -0.15 17.84
CA ASP A 131 15.16 -0.20 17.98
C ASP A 131 15.76 1.03 17.29
N ASP A 132 15.66 2.16 17.99
CA ASP A 132 16.49 3.36 17.81
C ASP A 132 17.98 2.98 17.93
N ASP A 133 18.74 3.03 16.82
CA ASP A 133 20.17 3.41 16.73
C ASP A 133 20.79 2.90 15.40
N ASP A 134 20.62 3.60 14.28
CA ASP A 134 21.66 3.88 13.25
C ASP A 134 21.04 4.77 12.14
N ASP A 135 21.72 5.84 11.75
CA ASP A 135 21.35 6.91 10.80
C ASP A 135 21.07 6.44 9.33
N SER A 136 20.43 5.29 9.08
CA SER A 136 19.99 4.90 7.74
C SER A 136 18.78 3.95 7.71
N ALA A 137 17.62 4.56 7.48
CA ALA A 137 16.35 4.01 6.95
C ALA A 137 15.24 3.66 7.96
N ASP A 138 14.48 4.69 8.36
CA ASP A 138 13.18 4.63 9.07
C ASP A 138 12.03 4.14 8.15
N VAL A 139 12.21 3.01 7.49
CA VAL A 139 11.24 2.48 6.54
C VAL A 139 10.49 1.31 7.19
N VAL A 140 9.20 1.50 7.48
CA VAL A 140 8.35 0.42 7.97
C VAL A 140 8.11 -0.59 6.83
N LEU A 141 8.62 -1.81 7.00
CA LEU A 141 8.56 -2.88 6.01
C LEU A 141 7.31 -3.73 6.23
N HIS A 142 6.24 -3.54 5.46
CA HIS A 142 5.09 -4.43 5.53
C HIS A 142 5.20 -5.54 4.48
N LYS A 143 5.41 -6.78 4.96
CA LYS A 143 5.39 -7.98 4.12
C LYS A 143 3.95 -8.32 3.75
N ILE A 144 3.66 -8.47 2.46
CA ILE A 144 2.42 -9.09 1.99
C ILE A 144 2.75 -10.57 1.73
N SER A 145 2.72 -11.44 2.75
CA SER A 145 3.02 -12.87 2.53
C SER A 145 2.22 -13.86 3.37
N THR A 146 1.74 -14.88 2.67
CA THR A 146 1.25 -16.17 3.18
C THR A 146 2.26 -16.88 4.08
N LYS A 147 1.71 -17.52 5.13
CA LYS A 147 2.33 -18.25 6.25
C LYS A 147 3.70 -18.89 5.95
N THR A 148 4.73 -18.51 6.72
CA THR A 148 5.91 -19.36 6.95
C THR A 148 6.43 -19.20 8.39
N LYS A 149 6.82 -20.31 9.03
CA LYS A 149 7.16 -20.41 10.47
C LYS A 149 8.44 -19.63 10.85
N LYS A 150 8.42 -18.99 12.03
CA LYS A 150 9.54 -18.26 12.66
C LYS A 150 10.67 -19.19 13.13
N GLN A 151 11.93 -18.76 12.95
CA GLN A 151 13.08 -19.18 13.77
C GLN A 151 13.55 -17.99 14.62
N PRO A 152 14.00 -18.19 15.87
CA PRO A 152 14.46 -17.10 16.74
C PRO A 152 15.86 -16.58 16.31
N PRO A 153 16.16 -15.28 16.50
CA PRO A 153 17.45 -14.72 16.11
C PRO A 153 18.56 -15.12 17.11
N PRO A 154 19.77 -15.48 16.64
CA PRO A 154 20.94 -15.60 17.49
C PRO A 154 21.51 -14.21 17.81
N THR A 155 21.95 -14.04 19.06
CA THR A 155 22.58 -12.83 19.59
C THR A 155 23.96 -12.58 18.95
N GLY A 156 24.11 -11.42 18.30
CA GLY A 156 25.38 -10.86 17.82
C GLY A 156 25.68 -11.03 16.32
N LYS A 157 25.54 -9.94 15.54
CA LYS A 157 26.24 -9.59 14.26
C LYS A 157 25.57 -8.37 13.60
N THR A 158 26.06 -7.15 13.85
CA THR A 158 25.31 -5.90 13.62
C THR A 158 25.35 -5.31 12.20
N LYS A 159 26.25 -5.71 11.27
CA LYS A 159 26.26 -5.16 9.89
C LYS A 159 26.11 -6.20 8.77
N LYS A 160 26.76 -7.36 8.91
CA LYS A 160 26.65 -8.46 7.94
C LYS A 160 25.22 -9.02 7.88
N LEU A 161 24.58 -9.17 9.04
CA LEU A 161 23.19 -9.65 9.12
C LEU A 161 22.20 -8.68 8.47
N ALA A 162 22.43 -7.37 8.58
CA ALA A 162 21.60 -6.36 7.92
C ALA A 162 21.73 -6.44 6.39
N ALA A 163 22.95 -6.61 5.86
CA ALA A 163 23.18 -6.81 4.43
C ALA A 163 22.54 -8.13 3.93
N ASP A 164 22.68 -9.22 4.68
CA ASP A 164 22.08 -10.52 4.35
C ASP A 164 20.54 -10.44 4.36
N ARG A 165 19.95 -9.68 5.30
CA ARG A 165 18.51 -9.41 5.35
C ARG A 165 18.05 -8.59 4.14
N LYS A 166 18.79 -7.54 3.75
CA LYS A 166 18.47 -6.73 2.56
C LYS A 166 18.51 -7.57 1.28
N LEU A 167 19.50 -8.44 1.14
CA LEU A 167 19.61 -9.34 -0.02
C LEU A 167 18.47 -10.36 -0.06
N ALA A 168 18.13 -10.96 1.09
CA ALA A 168 17.00 -11.89 1.19
C ALA A 168 15.67 -11.19 0.85
N PHE A 169 15.50 -9.93 1.26
CA PHE A 169 14.31 -9.14 0.94
C PHE A 169 14.24 -8.77 -0.55
N ALA A 170 15.37 -8.41 -1.16
CA ALA A 170 15.44 -8.20 -2.61
C ALA A 170 15.13 -9.47 -3.40
N ALA A 171 15.56 -10.64 -2.93
CA ALA A 171 15.20 -11.92 -3.54
C ALA A 171 13.70 -12.22 -3.40
N TYR A 172 13.10 -11.94 -2.24
CA TYR A 172 11.67 -12.07 -1.99
C TYR A 172 10.84 -11.19 -2.96
N ASN A 173 11.25 -9.94 -3.16
CA ASN A 173 10.57 -8.99 -4.03
C ASN A 173 10.61 -9.36 -5.52
N ARG A 174 11.42 -10.35 -5.95
CA ARG A 174 11.36 -10.82 -7.34
C ARG A 174 10.02 -11.47 -7.69
N THR A 175 9.36 -12.08 -6.72
CA THR A 175 8.11 -12.82 -6.92
C THR A 175 6.94 -12.28 -6.10
N HIS A 176 7.19 -11.38 -5.14
CA HIS A 176 6.18 -10.80 -4.27
C HIS A 176 6.19 -9.27 -4.34
N LEU A 177 5.04 -8.66 -4.03
CA LEU A 177 4.93 -7.22 -3.90
C LEU A 177 5.13 -6.80 -2.43
N SER A 178 5.98 -5.80 -2.21
CA SER A 178 6.16 -5.18 -0.89
C SER A 178 5.83 -3.70 -0.96
N ARG A 179 5.13 -3.21 0.07
CA ARG A 179 4.85 -1.79 0.29
C ARG A 179 5.68 -1.25 1.43
N VAL A 180 6.25 -0.08 1.21
CA VAL A 180 7.01 0.68 2.19
C VAL A 180 6.44 2.09 2.29
N TYR A 181 6.40 2.65 3.50
CA TYR A 181 5.74 3.94 3.78
C TYR A 181 6.43 4.69 4.94
N PRO A 182 6.22 6.01 5.06
CA PRO A 182 6.84 6.82 6.11
C PRO A 182 6.42 6.34 7.51
N SER A 183 7.34 6.38 8.48
CA SER A 183 7.05 6.07 9.88
C SER A 183 5.97 6.99 10.47
N GLY A 184 5.15 6.46 11.40
CA GLY A 184 4.15 7.23 12.15
C GLY A 184 4.73 8.36 13.00
N LEU A 185 6.05 8.34 13.28
CA LEU A 185 6.75 9.43 13.94
C LEU A 185 6.81 10.72 13.10
N ARG A 186 6.58 10.63 11.79
CA ARG A 186 6.58 11.76 10.84
C ARG A 186 5.25 12.49 10.86
N VAL A 187 4.92 13.06 12.01
CA VAL A 187 3.67 13.81 12.27
C VAL A 187 3.52 15.04 11.38
N ASP A 188 4.62 15.55 10.82
CA ASP A 188 4.67 16.65 9.87
C ASP A 188 4.47 16.21 8.41
N SER A 189 4.22 14.92 8.17
CA SER A 189 4.14 14.31 6.83
C SER A 189 5.44 14.39 6.02
N SER A 190 6.61 14.55 6.65
CA SER A 190 7.91 14.46 5.97
C SER A 190 8.11 13.11 5.26
N ASN A 191 8.90 13.07 4.20
CA ASN A 191 9.21 11.85 3.46
C ASN A 191 10.63 11.33 3.71
N TYR A 192 10.80 10.03 3.50
CA TYR A 192 12.10 9.36 3.42
C TYR A 192 12.59 9.33 1.96
N ASN A 193 13.89 9.11 1.77
CA ASN A 193 14.45 8.97 0.42
C ASN A 193 13.91 7.69 -0.27
N PRO A 194 13.15 7.81 -1.38
CA PRO A 194 12.50 6.67 -2.04
C PRO A 194 13.48 5.65 -2.63
N VAL A 195 14.72 6.07 -2.94
CA VAL A 195 15.80 5.19 -3.42
C VAL A 195 16.12 4.10 -2.41
N MET A 196 15.93 4.36 -1.11
CA MET A 196 16.15 3.36 -0.06
C MET A 196 15.17 2.18 -0.17
N GLY A 197 13.90 2.45 -0.49
CA GLY A 197 12.90 1.41 -0.73
C GLY A 197 13.22 0.61 -2.00
N TRP A 198 13.44 1.30 -3.12
CA TRP A 198 13.77 0.68 -4.40
C TRP A 198 15.08 -0.11 -4.39
N GLY A 199 16.08 0.33 -3.61
CA GLY A 199 17.35 -0.38 -3.42
C GLY A 199 17.20 -1.75 -2.78
N THR A 200 16.05 -2.03 -2.16
CA THR A 200 15.69 -3.36 -1.63
C THR A 200 14.72 -4.15 -2.52
N GLY A 201 14.42 -3.63 -3.71
CA GLY A 201 13.50 -4.23 -4.67
C GLY A 201 12.02 -4.02 -4.35
N SER A 202 11.66 -3.21 -3.35
CA SER A 202 10.25 -2.92 -3.06
C SER A 202 9.59 -2.18 -4.22
N GLN A 203 8.40 -2.61 -4.60
CA GLN A 203 7.66 -2.07 -5.74
C GLN A 203 6.83 -0.85 -5.36
N LEU A 204 6.13 -0.93 -4.23
CA LEU A 204 5.17 0.08 -3.79
C LEU A 204 5.84 1.00 -2.76
N VAL A 205 6.68 1.93 -3.24
CA VAL A 205 7.35 2.92 -2.39
C VAL A 205 6.43 4.12 -2.22
N ALA A 206 5.76 4.19 -1.07
CA ALA A 206 4.72 5.18 -0.79
C ALA A 206 5.29 6.43 -0.12
N LEU A 207 4.90 7.61 -0.63
CA LEU A 207 5.26 8.93 -0.11
C LEU A 207 4.02 9.79 0.20
N ASN A 208 4.14 10.75 1.11
CA ASN A 208 3.17 11.79 1.38
C ASN A 208 3.22 12.87 0.28
N TYR A 209 2.37 12.78 -0.74
CA TYR A 209 2.41 13.67 -1.90
C TYR A 209 1.98 15.12 -1.59
N GLN A 210 1.27 15.33 -0.48
CA GLN A 210 0.89 16.66 0.01
C GLN A 210 2.09 17.48 0.49
N THR A 211 3.22 16.83 0.78
CA THR A 211 4.45 17.47 1.24
C THR A 211 5.34 17.75 0.04
N ALA A 212 5.49 19.03 -0.32
CA ALA A 212 6.42 19.44 -1.37
C ALA A 212 7.86 19.42 -0.84
N ASP A 213 8.49 18.24 -0.88
CA ASP A 213 9.89 18.04 -0.49
C ASP A 213 10.73 17.41 -1.61
N VAL A 214 12.04 17.41 -1.41
CA VAL A 214 13.02 16.85 -2.37
C VAL A 214 12.79 15.36 -2.63
N CYS A 215 12.17 14.63 -1.70
CA CYS A 215 11.90 13.21 -1.89
C CYS A 215 10.75 12.99 -2.87
N VAL A 216 9.71 13.83 -2.83
CA VAL A 216 8.62 13.83 -3.83
C VAL A 216 9.13 14.29 -5.20
N GLU A 217 9.97 15.31 -5.27
CA GLU A 217 10.59 15.75 -6.54
C GLU A 217 11.40 14.62 -7.17
N LEU A 218 12.34 14.03 -6.40
CA LEU A 218 13.16 12.90 -6.84
C LEU A 218 12.30 11.70 -7.25
N PHE A 219 11.22 11.42 -6.51
CA PHE A 219 10.29 10.34 -6.82
C PHE A 219 9.62 10.56 -8.18
N LEU A 220 9.05 11.74 -8.43
CA LEU A 220 8.37 12.06 -9.69
C LEU A 220 9.34 12.05 -10.88
N GLU A 221 10.57 12.55 -10.72
CA GLU A 221 11.60 12.49 -11.75
C GLU A 221 11.96 11.03 -12.09
N ILE A 222 12.16 10.19 -11.07
CA ILE A 222 12.48 8.77 -11.27
C ILE A 222 11.32 8.04 -11.95
N LEU A 223 10.06 8.35 -11.61
CA LEU A 223 8.89 7.80 -12.30
C LEU A 223 8.87 8.13 -13.80
N GLN A 224 9.23 9.36 -14.17
CA GLN A 224 9.30 9.79 -15.57
C GLN A 224 10.42 9.07 -16.34
N ILE A 225 11.56 8.81 -15.68
CA ILE A 225 12.71 8.14 -16.30
C ILE A 225 12.44 6.63 -16.45
N LEU A 226 11.87 5.98 -15.45
CA LEU A 226 11.75 4.52 -15.39
C LEU A 226 10.57 3.95 -16.19
N ARG A 227 9.73 4.80 -16.82
CA ARG A 227 8.50 4.39 -17.53
C ARG A 227 7.72 3.36 -16.70
N ILE A 228 7.43 3.72 -15.46
CA ILE A 228 6.73 2.88 -14.50
C ILE A 228 5.26 2.71 -14.90
N ALA A 229 4.71 1.52 -14.63
CA ALA A 229 3.29 1.21 -14.83
C ALA A 229 2.46 1.91 -13.76
#